data_AF-A0A4U9HDB5-F1
#
_entry.id   AF-A0A4U9HDB5-F1
#
_cell.length_a   1.000
_cell.length_b   1.000
_cell.length_c   1.000
_cell.angle_alpha   90.00
_cell.angle_beta   90.00
_cell.angle_gamma   90.00
#
_symmetry.space_group_name_H-M   'P 1'
#
loop_
_entity.id
_entity.type
_entity.pdbx_description
1 polymer ?
#
loop_
_entity_poly.entity_id
_entity_poly.type
_entity_poly.pdbx_seq_one_letter_code
_entity_poly.pdbx_strand_id
1 'polypeptide(L)'
;MLYRFPSILVIWHTTFLDTENRSANMDDTERMIRLIKSGLANKKSLAKIARLVADDFLEKTDSERVKLIIEKGSGKFLGRFVTNQLLGVNLGALIAERFVLQFAASLSLGSVLSLGAMKSRAIYTSRELRSRNPWLYDRLRRMGNLDLLYFLMEKRTRPFEDAIAVWHSSRSDFNRIVELFFQKVAK
;
A
#
# COMPACT_ATOMS: atom_id res chain seq x y z
N MET A 1 16.97 10.13 10.03
CA MET A 1 15.84 9.93 10.96
C MET A 1 15.20 8.58 10.64
N LEU A 2 15.62 7.51 11.31
CA LEU A 2 15.23 6.12 11.01
C LEU A 2 14.00 5.73 11.84
N TYR A 3 12.99 5.20 11.15
CA TYR A 3 11.81 4.56 11.70
C TYR A 3 12.21 3.52 12.76
N ARG A 4 11.91 3.74 14.05
CA ARG A 4 12.09 2.71 15.08
C ARG A 4 10.74 2.06 15.32
N PHE A 5 10.52 0.90 14.71
CA PHE A 5 9.36 0.07 15.03
C PHE A 5 9.35 -0.29 16.52
N PRO A 6 8.17 -0.44 17.15
CA PRO A 6 8.07 -0.76 18.57
C PRO A 6 8.83 -2.03 18.92
N SER A 7 9.55 -1.99 20.04
CA SER A 7 10.22 -3.17 20.57
C SER A 7 9.20 -4.23 21.01
N ILE A 8 9.59 -5.50 20.92
CA ILE A 8 8.75 -6.67 21.25
C ILE A 8 8.14 -6.54 22.66
N LEU A 9 8.93 -6.06 23.63
CA LEU A 9 8.50 -5.88 25.02
C LEU A 9 7.25 -4.99 25.15
N VAL A 10 7.17 -3.96 24.30
CA VAL A 10 6.07 -2.98 24.36
C VAL A 10 4.80 -3.53 23.72
N ILE A 11 4.90 -4.40 22.72
CA ILE A 11 3.74 -5.07 22.10
C ILE A 11 3.12 -6.08 23.05
N TRP A 12 3.93 -6.79 23.82
CA TRP A 12 3.43 -7.66 24.88
C TRP A 12 2.65 -6.87 25.91
N HIS A 13 3.22 -5.77 26.41
CA HIS A 13 2.57 -4.91 27.40
C HIS A 13 1.19 -4.40 26.92
N THR A 14 1.06 -3.93 25.67
CA THR A 14 -0.24 -3.49 25.14
C THR A 14 -1.24 -4.62 24.93
N THR A 15 -0.77 -5.86 24.83
CA THR A 15 -1.64 -7.05 24.73
C THR A 15 -2.22 -7.46 26.08
N PHE A 16 -1.52 -7.20 27.17
CA PHE A 16 -2.04 -7.44 28.53
C PHE A 16 -3.17 -6.47 28.91
N LEU A 17 -3.22 -5.29 28.30
CA LEU A 17 -4.20 -4.24 28.62
C LEU A 17 -5.47 -4.28 27.73
N ASP A 18 -5.48 -5.09 26.67
CA ASP A 18 -6.55 -5.13 25.67
C ASP A 18 -7.34 -6.45 25.79
N THR A 19 -8.49 -6.40 26.48
CA THR A 19 -9.15 -7.59 27.09
C THR A 19 -10.34 -8.15 26.28
N GLU A 20 -10.85 -7.43 25.28
CA GLU A 20 -12.17 -7.75 24.70
C GLU A 20 -12.19 -8.93 23.69
N ASN A 21 -11.03 -9.41 23.21
CA ASN A 21 -11.00 -10.55 22.28
C ASN A 21 -9.68 -11.34 22.34
N ARG A 22 -9.38 -11.85 23.54
CA ARG A 22 -8.03 -12.31 23.93
C ARG A 22 -7.42 -13.37 23.00
N SER A 23 -8.16 -14.38 22.55
CA SER A 23 -7.60 -15.49 21.74
C SER A 23 -7.32 -15.08 20.28
N ALA A 24 -8.27 -14.45 19.61
CA ALA A 24 -8.12 -13.97 18.23
C ALA A 24 -7.07 -12.85 18.13
N ASN A 25 -6.99 -11.97 19.14
CA ASN A 25 -5.96 -10.95 19.19
C ASN A 25 -4.58 -11.53 19.51
N MET A 26 -4.49 -12.73 20.10
CA MET A 26 -3.22 -13.38 20.43
C MET A 26 -2.52 -13.91 19.17
N ASP A 27 -3.24 -14.55 18.23
CA ASP A 27 -2.65 -14.97 16.95
C ASP A 27 -2.17 -13.76 16.13
N ASP A 28 -3.00 -12.72 16.01
CA ASP A 28 -2.62 -11.50 15.29
C ASP A 28 -1.45 -10.75 15.96
N THR A 29 -1.39 -10.76 17.29
CA THR A 29 -0.25 -10.23 18.05
C THR A 29 1.01 -11.04 17.78
N GLU A 30 0.93 -12.37 17.78
CA GLU A 30 2.06 -13.24 17.49
C GLU A 30 2.57 -13.02 16.05
N ARG A 31 1.67 -12.89 15.08
CA ARG A 31 2.00 -12.54 13.69
C ARG A 31 2.72 -11.20 13.59
N MET A 32 2.26 -10.19 14.33
CA MET A 32 2.92 -8.88 14.37
C MET A 32 4.32 -8.96 15.00
N ILE A 33 4.48 -9.74 16.07
CA ILE A 33 5.79 -10.01 16.67
C ILE A 33 6.72 -10.72 15.69
N ARG A 34 6.23 -11.72 14.93
CA ARG A 34 6.99 -12.41 13.88
C ARG A 34 7.43 -11.45 12.77
N LEU A 35 6.55 -10.54 12.33
CA LEU A 35 6.89 -9.51 11.34
C LEU A 35 8.00 -8.56 11.84
N ILE A 36 7.95 -8.17 13.12
CA ILE A 36 8.99 -7.30 13.70
C ILE A 36 10.30 -8.05 13.91
N LYS A 37 10.25 -9.28 14.44
CA LYS A 37 11.43 -10.13 14.63
C LYS A 37 12.14 -10.45 13.32
N SER A 38 11.39 -10.64 12.24
CA SER A 38 11.96 -10.86 10.89
C SER A 38 12.52 -9.58 10.26
N GLY A 39 12.42 -8.43 10.92
CA GLY A 39 12.91 -7.14 10.43
C GLY A 39 12.10 -6.60 9.25
N LEU A 40 10.97 -7.22 8.89
CA LEU A 40 10.11 -6.81 7.78
C LEU A 40 9.27 -5.57 8.10
N ALA A 41 9.24 -5.14 9.35
CA ALA A 41 8.68 -3.87 9.75
C ALA A 41 9.63 -2.73 9.31
N ASN A 42 9.59 -2.33 8.04
CA ASN A 42 10.49 -1.31 7.49
C ASN A 42 9.96 -0.65 6.20
N LYS A 43 10.64 0.42 5.75
CA LYS A 43 10.30 1.16 4.51
C LYS A 43 10.31 0.29 3.25
N LYS A 44 11.22 -0.68 3.15
CA LYS A 44 11.29 -1.59 1.98
C LYS A 44 10.03 -2.46 1.89
N SER A 45 9.49 -2.92 3.02
CA SER A 45 8.24 -3.66 3.05
C SER A 45 7.02 -2.81 2.72
N LEU A 46 7.00 -1.53 3.12
CA LEU A 46 5.97 -0.59 2.66
C LEU A 46 6.03 -0.40 1.14
N ALA A 47 7.24 -0.29 0.57
CA ALA A 47 7.42 -0.24 -0.87
C ALA A 47 6.96 -1.53 -1.57
N LYS A 48 7.18 -2.71 -0.96
CA LYS A 48 6.66 -3.98 -1.48
C LYS A 48 5.13 -4.01 -1.53
N ILE A 49 4.46 -3.53 -0.48
CA ILE A 49 3.00 -3.43 -0.44
C ILE A 49 2.50 -2.51 -1.55
N ALA A 50 3.06 -1.30 -1.63
CA ALA A 50 2.67 -0.32 -2.62
C ALA A 50 2.91 -0.81 -4.06
N ARG A 51 4.03 -1.51 -4.29
CA ARG A 51 4.37 -2.12 -5.57
C ARG A 51 3.41 -3.23 -5.95
N LEU A 52 3.05 -4.12 -5.02
CA LEU A 52 2.10 -5.19 -5.30
C LEU A 52 0.76 -4.64 -5.81
N VAL A 53 0.24 -3.58 -5.18
CA VAL A 53 -1.01 -2.95 -5.59
C VAL A 53 -0.85 -2.20 -6.93
N ALA A 54 0.26 -1.50 -7.11
CA ALA A 54 0.53 -0.77 -8.35
C ALA A 54 0.69 -1.72 -9.55
N ASP A 55 1.43 -2.82 -9.37
CA ASP A 55 1.65 -3.83 -10.41
C ASP A 55 0.30 -4.48 -10.79
N ASP A 56 -0.55 -4.84 -9.82
CA ASP A 56 -1.87 -5.44 -10.07
C ASP A 56 -2.84 -4.52 -10.85
N PHE A 57 -2.72 -3.20 -10.63
CA PHE A 57 -3.45 -2.17 -11.38
C PHE A 57 -2.88 -1.99 -12.80
N LEU A 58 -1.55 -1.93 -12.93
CA LEU A 58 -0.89 -1.71 -14.21
C LEU A 58 -1.04 -2.91 -15.14
N GLU A 59 -1.04 -4.14 -14.62
CA GLU A 59 -1.29 -5.35 -15.40
C GLU A 59 -2.67 -5.32 -16.08
N LYS A 60 -3.65 -4.66 -15.46
CA LYS A 60 -5.02 -4.51 -16.00
C LYS A 60 -5.17 -3.34 -16.96
N THR A 61 -4.15 -2.50 -17.06
CA THR A 61 -4.14 -1.27 -17.83
C THR A 61 -3.63 -1.51 -19.25
N ASP A 62 -4.35 -0.99 -20.24
CA ASP A 62 -3.89 -0.99 -21.63
C ASP A 62 -2.69 -0.04 -21.81
N SER A 63 -1.51 -0.63 -22.01
CA SER A 63 -0.24 0.09 -22.13
C SER A 63 -0.17 1.00 -23.36
N GLU A 64 -0.83 0.65 -24.47
CA GLU A 64 -0.84 1.47 -25.68
C GLU A 64 -1.68 2.72 -25.47
N ARG A 65 -2.84 2.55 -24.81
CA ARG A 65 -3.74 3.66 -24.49
C ARG A 65 -3.12 4.65 -23.50
N VAL A 66 -2.41 4.15 -22.49
CA VAL A 66 -1.67 4.99 -21.53
C VAL A 66 -0.59 5.80 -22.24
N LYS A 67 0.15 5.17 -23.17
CA LYS A 67 1.18 5.86 -23.97
C LYS A 67 0.59 7.03 -24.75
N LEU A 68 -0.54 6.83 -25.43
CA LEU A 68 -1.22 7.88 -26.20
C LEU A 68 -1.70 9.06 -25.33
N ILE A 69 -2.13 8.79 -24.09
CA ILE A 69 -2.60 9.82 -23.15
C ILE A 69 -1.43 10.64 -22.60
N ILE A 70 -0.29 9.98 -22.35
CA ILE A 70 0.94 10.63 -21.93
C ILE A 70 1.52 11.48 -23.05
N GLU A 71 1.58 10.97 -24.28
CA GLU A 71 2.09 11.69 -25.45
C GLU A 71 1.28 12.94 -25.78
N LYS A 72 -0.05 12.92 -25.55
CA LYS A 72 -0.95 14.04 -25.81
C LYS A 72 -1.02 15.05 -24.64
N GLY A 73 -0.43 14.75 -23.48
CA GLY A 73 -0.49 15.58 -22.28
C GLY A 73 0.70 16.56 -22.17
N SER A 74 0.45 17.86 -22.28
CA SER A 74 1.47 18.94 -22.27
C SER A 74 1.92 19.42 -20.88
N GLY A 75 2.04 18.53 -19.89
CA GLY A 75 2.31 18.88 -18.48
C GLY A 75 3.72 18.57 -17.96
N LYS A 76 4.21 19.33 -16.97
CA LYS A 76 5.59 19.30 -16.43
C LYS A 76 6.01 17.94 -15.84
N PHE A 77 5.08 17.02 -15.63
CA PHE A 77 5.36 15.66 -15.17
C PHE A 77 5.96 14.75 -16.25
N LEU A 78 5.85 15.15 -17.52
CA LEU A 78 6.42 14.48 -18.69
C LEU A 78 7.94 14.32 -18.60
N GLY A 79 8.65 15.30 -17.99
CA GLY A 79 10.11 15.31 -17.94
C GLY A 79 10.76 14.23 -17.05
N ARG A 80 10.02 13.57 -16.16
CA ARG A 80 10.52 12.39 -15.40
C ARG A 80 9.97 11.08 -15.93
N PHE A 81 8.80 11.10 -16.59
CA PHE A 81 8.15 9.91 -17.11
C PHE A 81 8.70 9.52 -18.49
N VAL A 82 8.87 10.49 -19.40
CA VAL A 82 9.38 10.27 -20.76
C VAL A 82 10.86 9.90 -20.76
N THR A 83 11.68 10.50 -19.89
CA THR A 83 13.11 10.13 -19.79
C THR A 83 13.31 8.70 -19.29
N ASN A 84 12.39 8.19 -18.44
CA ASN A 84 12.46 6.82 -17.92
C ASN A 84 11.77 5.79 -18.83
N GLN A 85 10.90 6.23 -19.74
CA GLN A 85 10.26 5.37 -20.75
C GLN A 85 11.21 5.02 -21.90
N LEU A 86 12.27 5.82 -22.10
CA LEU A 86 13.40 5.49 -22.98
C LEU A 86 14.41 4.50 -22.36
N LEU A 87 14.27 4.12 -21.08
CA LEU A 87 15.30 3.36 -20.34
C LEU A 87 14.78 2.12 -19.55
N GLY A 88 13.59 1.60 -19.84
CA GLY A 88 13.16 0.29 -19.30
C GLY A 88 12.87 0.27 -17.79
N VAL A 89 12.38 1.37 -17.21
CA VAL A 89 12.03 1.43 -15.77
C VAL A 89 10.64 0.85 -15.50
N ASN A 90 10.53 0.00 -14.46
CA ASN A 90 9.29 -0.60 -13.98
C ASN A 90 8.35 0.47 -13.37
N LEU A 91 7.28 0.83 -14.07
CA LEU A 91 6.31 1.86 -13.66
C LEU A 91 5.70 1.64 -12.27
N GLY A 92 5.47 0.39 -11.88
CA GLY A 92 4.95 0.06 -10.54
C GLY A 92 5.90 0.47 -9.42
N ALA A 93 7.21 0.40 -9.66
CA ALA A 93 8.22 0.88 -8.70
C ALA A 93 8.14 2.40 -8.49
N LEU A 94 7.89 3.18 -9.54
CA LEU A 94 7.75 4.64 -9.44
C LEU A 94 6.47 5.05 -8.69
N ILE A 95 5.35 4.38 -8.98
CA ILE A 95 4.09 4.59 -8.25
C ILE A 95 4.29 4.23 -6.77
N ALA A 96 4.92 3.09 -6.50
CA ALA A 96 5.21 2.64 -5.15
C ALA A 96 6.10 3.62 -4.37
N GLU A 97 7.16 4.13 -5.00
CA GLU A 97 8.03 5.13 -4.40
C GLU A 97 7.25 6.39 -4.02
N ARG A 98 6.35 6.86 -4.89
CA ARG A 98 5.48 8.01 -4.58
C ARG A 98 4.58 7.76 -3.39
N PHE A 99 3.97 6.58 -3.26
CA PHE A 99 3.13 6.27 -2.09
C PHE A 99 3.95 6.31 -0.81
N VAL A 100 5.15 5.72 -0.83
CA VAL A 100 6.04 5.71 0.32
C VAL A 100 6.50 7.14 0.68
N LEU A 101 6.79 7.98 -0.31
CA LEU A 101 7.12 9.40 -0.08
C LEU A 101 5.95 10.19 0.49
N GLN A 102 4.74 10.04 -0.06
CA GLN A 102 3.53 10.68 0.45
C GLN A 102 3.17 10.20 1.86
N PHE A 103 3.44 8.94 2.17
CA PHE A 103 3.29 8.40 3.51
C PHE A 103 4.32 9.03 4.47
N ALA A 104 5.60 9.05 4.11
CA ALA A 104 6.65 9.67 4.91
C ALA A 104 6.33 11.16 5.21
N ALA A 105 5.86 11.90 4.20
CA ALA A 105 5.43 13.28 4.37
C ALA A 105 4.24 13.42 5.34
N SER A 106 3.30 12.47 5.34
CA SER A 106 2.17 12.49 6.29
C SER A 106 2.55 12.20 7.73
N LEU A 107 3.64 11.46 7.96
CA LEU A 107 4.14 11.20 9.30
C LEU A 107 4.82 12.43 9.90
N SER A 108 5.63 13.14 9.09
CA SER A 108 6.29 14.38 9.51
C SER A 108 5.31 15.50 9.88
N LEU A 109 4.06 15.43 9.41
CA LEU A 109 3.03 16.45 9.62
C LEU A 109 2.07 16.16 10.78
N GLY A 110 2.35 15.19 11.66
CA GLY A 110 1.65 15.11 12.96
C GLY A 110 1.10 13.74 13.39
N SER A 111 1.71 12.62 12.99
CA SER A 111 1.22 11.30 13.40
C SER A 111 1.82 10.84 14.73
N VAL A 112 1.24 11.23 15.88
CA VAL A 112 1.50 10.58 17.17
C VAL A 112 0.45 9.48 17.38
N LEU A 113 0.57 8.38 16.63
CA LEU A 113 -0.22 7.19 16.95
C LEU A 113 0.44 6.48 18.14
N SER A 114 -0.33 6.27 19.20
CA SER A 114 0.13 5.39 20.28
C SER A 114 0.34 3.97 19.73
N LEU A 115 1.25 3.22 20.36
CA LEU A 115 1.59 1.86 19.91
C LEU A 115 0.37 0.92 19.96
N GLY A 116 -0.51 1.11 20.95
CA GLY A 116 -1.79 0.39 21.04
C GLY A 116 -2.73 0.72 19.88
N ALA A 117 -2.84 2.00 19.49
CA ALA A 117 -3.65 2.40 18.35
C ALA A 117 -3.13 1.82 17.02
N MET A 118 -1.80 1.78 16.84
CA MET A 118 -1.20 1.14 15.65
C MET A 118 -1.47 -0.36 15.60
N LYS A 119 -1.35 -1.06 16.72
CA LYS A 119 -1.70 -2.49 16.82
C LYS A 119 -3.16 -2.72 16.43
N SER A 120 -4.09 -2.02 17.08
CA SER A 120 -5.52 -2.16 16.81
C SER A 120 -5.84 -1.90 15.34
N ARG A 121 -5.28 -0.82 14.77
CA ARG A 121 -5.47 -0.49 13.35
C ARG A 121 -4.87 -1.53 12.41
N ALA A 122 -3.68 -2.06 12.70
CA ALA A 122 -3.07 -3.13 11.92
C ALA A 122 -3.96 -4.38 11.85
N ILE A 123 -4.51 -4.79 12.99
CA ILE A 123 -5.38 -5.97 13.10
C ILE A 123 -6.70 -5.72 12.36
N TYR A 124 -7.37 -4.60 12.66
CA TYR A 124 -8.67 -4.29 12.08
C TYR A 124 -8.58 -4.15 10.55
N THR A 125 -7.62 -3.37 10.06
CA THR A 125 -7.42 -3.19 8.61
C THR A 125 -7.01 -4.49 7.93
N SER A 126 -6.21 -5.36 8.56
CA SER A 126 -5.88 -6.69 8.00
C SER A 126 -7.13 -7.57 7.84
N ARG A 127 -8.02 -7.58 8.85
CA ARG A 127 -9.28 -8.34 8.81
C ARG A 127 -10.26 -7.77 7.78
N GLU A 128 -10.38 -6.45 7.68
CA GLU A 128 -11.18 -5.80 6.64
C GLU A 128 -10.61 -6.07 5.23
N LEU A 129 -9.28 -6.07 5.09
CA LEU A 129 -8.65 -6.43 3.82
C LEU A 129 -8.98 -7.87 3.43
N ARG A 130 -8.99 -8.80 4.39
CA ARG A 130 -9.35 -10.21 4.14
C ARG A 130 -10.76 -10.36 3.57
N SER A 131 -11.73 -9.59 4.04
CA SER A 131 -13.10 -9.66 3.52
C SER A 131 -13.27 -8.96 2.18
N ARG A 132 -12.65 -7.78 2.01
CA ARG A 132 -12.85 -6.94 0.83
C ARG A 132 -11.97 -7.35 -0.37
N ASN A 133 -10.73 -7.77 -0.11
CA ASN A 133 -9.77 -8.18 -1.14
C ASN A 133 -8.95 -9.40 -0.66
N PRO A 134 -9.55 -10.61 -0.65
CA PRO A 134 -8.89 -11.83 -0.16
C PRO A 134 -7.57 -12.12 -0.89
N TRP A 135 -7.48 -11.82 -2.18
CA TRP A 135 -6.28 -12.03 -2.99
C TRP A 135 -5.09 -11.19 -2.48
N LEU A 136 -5.32 -9.88 -2.25
CA LEU A 136 -4.28 -8.98 -1.74
C LEU A 136 -3.89 -9.36 -0.31
N TYR A 137 -4.87 -9.66 0.54
CA TYR A 137 -4.64 -10.16 1.89
C TYR A 137 -3.73 -11.39 1.89
N ASP A 138 -4.06 -12.42 1.11
CA ASP A 138 -3.33 -13.68 1.07
C ASP A 138 -1.91 -13.50 0.51
N ARG A 139 -1.73 -12.65 -0.51
CA ARG A 139 -0.40 -12.31 -1.03
C ARG A 139 0.45 -11.62 0.03
N LEU A 140 -0.08 -10.59 0.70
CA LEU A 140 0.64 -9.86 1.73
C LEU A 140 0.96 -10.73 2.94
N ARG A 141 0.03 -11.61 3.35
CA ARG A 141 0.26 -12.58 4.43
C ARG A 141 1.41 -13.54 4.11
N ARG A 142 1.44 -14.09 2.89
CA ARG A 142 2.54 -14.96 2.42
C ARG A 142 3.88 -14.23 2.29
N MET A 143 3.87 -12.90 2.11
CA MET A 143 5.09 -12.07 2.07
C MET A 143 5.68 -11.76 3.45
N GLY A 144 5.30 -12.51 4.49
CA GLY A 144 5.81 -12.36 5.85
C GLY A 144 4.90 -11.53 6.75
N ASN A 145 3.58 -11.69 6.62
CA ASN A 145 2.54 -10.95 7.35
C ASN A 145 2.50 -9.44 7.03
N LEU A 146 2.83 -9.05 5.80
CA LEU A 146 2.80 -7.64 5.37
C LEU A 146 1.38 -7.05 5.39
N ASP A 147 0.34 -7.88 5.47
CA ASP A 147 -1.04 -7.45 5.62
C ASP A 147 -1.24 -6.64 6.92
N LEU A 148 -0.43 -6.92 7.96
CA LEU A 148 -0.41 -6.15 9.20
C LEU A 148 0.24 -4.77 9.06
N LEU A 149 0.99 -4.51 7.99
CA LEU A 149 1.52 -3.18 7.66
C LEU A 149 0.65 -2.43 6.65
N TYR A 150 -0.36 -3.11 6.07
CA TYR A 150 -1.19 -2.55 5.01
C TYR A 150 -1.88 -1.25 5.43
N PHE A 151 -2.31 -1.14 6.69
CA PHE A 151 -2.97 0.05 7.23
C PHE A 151 -2.18 1.36 7.03
N LEU A 152 -0.84 1.28 6.94
CA LEU A 152 0.01 2.45 6.69
C LEU A 152 -0.12 2.94 5.24
N MET A 153 -0.35 2.02 4.31
CA MET A 153 -0.48 2.29 2.88
C MET A 153 -1.94 2.41 2.42
N GLU A 154 -2.91 1.88 3.18
CA GLU A 154 -4.32 1.70 2.81
C GLU A 154 -4.91 2.94 2.12
N LYS A 155 -4.75 4.13 2.71
CA LYS A 155 -5.30 5.38 2.14
C LYS A 155 -4.81 5.68 0.72
N ARG A 156 -3.61 5.22 0.36
CA ARG A 156 -2.97 5.46 -0.94
C ARG A 156 -3.28 4.35 -1.94
N THR A 157 -3.43 3.13 -1.44
CA THR A 157 -3.68 1.92 -2.25
C THR A 157 -5.16 1.68 -2.54
N ARG A 158 -6.07 2.10 -1.64
CA ARG A 158 -7.54 1.97 -1.79
C ARG A 158 -8.06 2.40 -3.17
N PRO A 159 -7.73 3.60 -3.72
CA PRO A 159 -8.22 4.01 -5.02
C PRO A 159 -7.85 3.04 -6.17
N PHE A 160 -6.72 2.35 -6.05
CA PHE A 160 -6.27 1.37 -7.03
C PHE A 160 -7.06 0.07 -6.88
N GLU A 161 -7.29 -0.39 -5.64
CA GLU A 161 -8.17 -1.53 -5.38
C GLU A 161 -9.59 -1.29 -5.89
N ASP A 162 -10.14 -0.10 -5.65
CA ASP A 162 -11.48 0.28 -6.09
C ASP A 162 -11.55 0.34 -7.63
N ALA A 163 -10.52 0.85 -8.29
CA ALA A 163 -10.41 0.81 -9.75
C ALA A 163 -10.37 -0.65 -10.26
N ILE A 164 -9.60 -1.52 -9.62
CA ILE A 164 -9.55 -2.94 -9.98
C ILE A 164 -10.90 -3.62 -9.78
N ALA A 165 -11.64 -3.29 -8.72
CA ALA A 165 -13.00 -3.77 -8.54
C ALA A 165 -13.92 -3.34 -9.70
N VAL A 166 -13.80 -2.10 -10.18
CA VAL A 166 -14.51 -1.61 -11.38
C VAL A 166 -14.07 -2.38 -12.64
N TRP A 167 -12.82 -2.77 -12.77
CA TRP A 167 -12.36 -3.59 -13.91
C TRP A 167 -13.10 -4.93 -14.02
N HIS A 168 -13.51 -5.51 -12.89
CA HIS A 168 -14.29 -6.75 -12.88
C HIS A 168 -15.75 -6.55 -13.32
N SER A 169 -16.30 -5.34 -13.21
CA SER A 169 -17.69 -5.04 -13.60
C SER A 169 -17.83 -4.30 -14.94
N SER A 170 -16.92 -3.37 -15.24
CA SER A 170 -16.99 -2.48 -16.40
C SER A 170 -15.60 -2.08 -16.89
N ARG A 171 -15.20 -2.59 -18.06
CA ARG A 171 -13.92 -2.24 -18.70
C ARG A 171 -13.88 -0.81 -19.22
N SER A 172 -15.01 -0.29 -19.69
CA SER A 172 -15.09 1.12 -20.12
C SER A 172 -14.85 2.08 -18.97
N ASP A 173 -15.47 1.82 -17.82
CA ASP A 173 -15.35 2.71 -16.65
C ASP A 173 -13.97 2.61 -16.03
N PHE A 174 -13.42 1.39 -15.94
CA PHE A 174 -12.02 1.21 -15.54
C PHE A 174 -11.07 1.99 -16.46
N ASN A 175 -11.24 1.84 -17.78
CA ASN A 175 -10.40 2.58 -18.73
C ASN A 175 -10.53 4.07 -18.49
N ARG A 176 -11.75 4.60 -18.28
CA ARG A 176 -11.95 6.01 -17.98
C ARG A 176 -11.23 6.46 -16.71
N ILE A 177 -11.25 5.65 -15.65
CA ILE A 177 -10.51 5.90 -14.40
C ILE A 177 -8.99 5.96 -14.68
N VAL A 178 -8.46 5.03 -15.47
CA VAL A 178 -7.05 5.03 -15.90
C VAL A 178 -6.70 6.32 -16.63
N GLU A 179 -7.53 6.76 -17.58
CA GLU A 179 -7.27 7.99 -18.33
C GLU A 179 -7.19 9.21 -17.39
N LEU A 180 -8.16 9.34 -16.49
CA LEU A 180 -8.23 10.43 -15.52
C LEU A 180 -7.04 10.41 -14.55
N PHE A 181 -6.63 9.22 -14.11
CA PHE A 181 -5.45 9.05 -13.26
C PHE A 181 -4.19 9.57 -13.97
N PHE A 182 -3.90 9.08 -15.18
CA PHE A 182 -2.71 9.49 -15.91
C PHE A 182 -2.75 10.96 -16.34
N GLN A 183 -3.92 11.52 -16.67
CA GLN A 183 -4.06 12.96 -16.93
C GLN A 183 -3.77 13.81 -15.69
N LYS A 184 -4.26 13.42 -14.51
CA LYS A 184 -4.01 14.13 -13.26
C LYS A 184 -2.55 14.04 -12.83
N VAL A 185 -1.93 12.88 -13.05
CA VAL A 185 -0.52 12.66 -12.78
C VAL A 185 0.35 13.40 -13.79
N ALA A 186 -0.09 13.59 -15.04
CA ALA A 186 0.67 14.32 -16.07
C ALA A 186 0.69 15.86 -15.87
N LYS A 187 -0.30 16.43 -15.19
CA LYS A 187 -0.37 17.86 -14.84
C LYS A 187 0.61 18.22 -13.72
#